data_AF-A0A0E3Q8D7-F1
#
_entry.id   AF-A0A0E3Q8D7-F1
#
_cell.length_a   1.000
_cell.length_b   1.000
_cell.length_c   1.000
_cell.angle_alpha   90.00
_cell.angle_beta   90.00
_cell.angle_gamma   90.00
#
_symmetry.space_group_name_H-M   'P 1'
#
loop_
_entity.id
_entity.type
_entity.pdbx_description
1 polymer ?
#
loop_
_entity_poly.entity_id
_entity_poly.type
_entity_poly.pdbx_seq_one_letter_code
_entity_poly.pdbx_strand_id
1 'polypeptide(L)'
;MFGLVEFIHLINWIIFNIVIIFILTKKLLLKRTVRRSRIIFWLIIIINIFSATLQIFYLINTDSNIWYQLIADCLGIIGQSALLIGIVWMKLIAEPSPKPRKILVVGAHPDDMEIACGGSLAKLSDAGHTIVGLIVSKGEQGGNSSSRLIEATKSSEFLGVNKVEIMDFPDTRLDQFVSEISRQIEVIVNELKPDMVFTHSIHDLHQDHKAVHDATLRACRNLSTILCYESPSTTKAFKPNVFVNIEQYIDIKIESIQEHKDQNKKRYVQPEQVYGKAIFRGTQAKLEKAEGFEAIRINLPI
;
A
#
# COMPACT_ATOMS: atom_id res chain seq x y z
N MET A 1 2.33 -24.52 -44.53
CA MET A 1 3.41 -24.67 -43.52
C MET A 1 3.99 -23.28 -43.35
N PHE A 2 3.96 -22.69 -42.15
CA PHE A 2 4.59 -21.39 -41.93
C PHE A 2 6.08 -21.49 -42.27
N GLY A 3 6.63 -20.51 -42.97
CA GLY A 3 8.08 -20.38 -43.09
C GLY A 3 8.70 -20.03 -41.74
N LEU A 4 10.02 -20.12 -41.67
CA LEU A 4 10.77 -19.87 -40.43
C LEU A 4 10.55 -18.44 -39.90
N VAL A 5 10.38 -17.47 -40.79
CA VAL A 5 10.20 -16.05 -40.46
C VAL A 5 8.81 -15.82 -39.87
N GLU A 6 7.76 -16.35 -40.49
CA GLU A 6 6.39 -16.25 -40.01
C GLU A 6 6.22 -16.97 -38.66
N PHE A 7 6.96 -18.07 -38.45
CA PHE A 7 7.01 -18.75 -37.17
C PHE A 7 7.66 -17.91 -36.07
N ILE A 8 8.75 -17.20 -36.36
CA ILE A 8 9.41 -16.26 -35.43
C ILE A 8 8.46 -15.10 -35.06
N HIS A 9 7.82 -14.49 -36.05
CA HIS A 9 6.83 -13.42 -35.81
C HIS A 9 5.69 -13.87 -34.90
N LEU A 10 5.15 -15.06 -35.17
CA LEU A 10 4.07 -15.63 -34.38
C LEU A 10 4.51 -15.85 -32.92
N ILE A 11 5.71 -16.40 -32.69
CA ILE A 11 6.26 -16.59 -31.34
C ILE A 11 6.43 -15.25 -30.61
N ASN A 12 7.05 -14.27 -31.26
CA ASN A 12 7.28 -12.94 -30.67
C ASN A 12 5.96 -12.26 -30.28
N TRP A 13 4.96 -12.38 -31.14
CA TRP A 13 3.61 -11.86 -30.89
C TRP A 13 2.93 -12.57 -29.72
N ILE A 14 3.03 -13.90 -29.63
CA ILE A 14 2.47 -14.67 -28.51
C ILE A 14 3.12 -14.24 -27.19
N ILE A 15 4.46 -14.17 -27.13
CA ILE A 15 5.20 -13.76 -25.93
C ILE A 15 4.79 -12.36 -25.49
N PHE A 16 4.70 -11.42 -26.43
CA PHE A 16 4.25 -10.06 -26.15
C PHE A 16 2.86 -10.04 -25.49
N ASN A 17 1.89 -10.74 -26.06
CA ASN A 17 0.53 -10.77 -25.52
C ASN A 17 0.47 -11.40 -24.13
N ILE A 18 1.26 -12.45 -23.88
CA ILE A 18 1.38 -13.03 -22.54
C ILE A 18 1.89 -11.98 -21.54
N VAL A 19 2.91 -11.21 -21.91
CA VAL A 19 3.48 -10.15 -21.05
C VAL A 19 2.48 -9.02 -20.81
N ILE A 20 1.75 -8.56 -21.83
CA ILE A 20 0.71 -7.53 -21.66
C ILE A 20 -0.44 -8.04 -20.80
N ILE A 21 -0.93 -9.25 -21.05
CA ILE A 21 -1.96 -9.87 -20.22
C ILE A 21 -1.48 -9.99 -18.77
N PHE A 22 -0.23 -10.39 -18.56
CA PHE A 22 0.38 -10.41 -17.22
C PHE A 22 0.38 -9.00 -16.59
N ILE A 23 0.76 -7.96 -17.32
CA ILE A 23 0.77 -6.58 -16.81
C ILE A 23 -0.64 -6.09 -16.47
N LEU A 24 -1.62 -6.38 -17.32
CA LEU A 24 -3.01 -5.98 -17.10
C LEU A 24 -3.62 -6.73 -15.91
N THR A 25 -3.38 -8.03 -15.81
CA THR A 25 -3.89 -8.88 -14.72
C THR A 25 -3.18 -8.65 -13.39
N LYS A 26 -1.91 -8.24 -13.41
CA LYS A 26 -1.10 -7.91 -12.23
C LYS A 26 -0.96 -6.40 -12.01
N LYS A 27 -1.83 -5.59 -12.61
CA LYS A 27 -1.74 -4.12 -12.56
C LYS A 27 -1.57 -3.58 -11.14
N LEU A 28 -2.34 -4.07 -10.17
CA LEU A 28 -2.24 -3.64 -8.76
C LEU A 28 -0.89 -4.02 -8.14
N LEU A 29 -0.45 -5.26 -8.35
CA LEU A 29 0.86 -5.74 -7.88
C LEU A 29 2.01 -4.92 -8.50
N LEU A 30 1.96 -4.65 -9.81
CA LEU A 30 2.96 -3.84 -10.50
C LEU A 30 2.91 -2.39 -10.04
N LYS A 31 1.73 -1.83 -9.80
CA LYS A 31 1.54 -0.47 -9.26
C LYS A 31 2.15 -0.34 -7.86
N ARG A 32 2.08 -1.39 -7.05
CA ARG A 32 2.79 -1.50 -5.77
C ARG A 32 4.29 -1.77 -5.93
N THR A 33 4.73 -2.49 -6.96
CA THR A 33 6.11 -2.99 -7.04
C THR A 33 7.06 -2.06 -7.81
N VAL A 34 6.58 -1.36 -8.84
CA VAL A 34 7.38 -0.56 -9.79
C VAL A 34 7.29 0.93 -9.44
N ARG A 35 8.38 1.55 -8.94
CA ARG A 35 8.28 2.88 -8.27
C ARG A 35 9.22 3.99 -8.74
N ARG A 36 10.36 3.69 -9.38
CA ARG A 36 11.37 4.72 -9.69
C ARG A 36 11.00 5.66 -10.85
N SER A 37 10.11 5.26 -11.76
CA SER A 37 9.57 6.17 -12.80
C SER A 37 8.34 5.57 -13.50
N ARG A 38 7.14 6.00 -13.07
CA ARG A 38 5.88 5.66 -13.75
C ARG A 38 5.91 6.06 -15.24
N ILE A 39 6.55 7.19 -15.55
CA ILE A 39 6.68 7.68 -16.93
C ILE A 39 7.51 6.70 -17.76
N ILE A 40 8.69 6.29 -17.28
CA ILE A 40 9.54 5.32 -17.99
C ILE A 40 8.80 3.98 -18.15
N PHE A 41 8.11 3.51 -17.10
CA PHE A 41 7.32 2.28 -17.19
C PHE A 41 6.23 2.35 -18.27
N TRP A 42 5.45 3.43 -18.31
CA TRP A 42 4.41 3.60 -19.33
C TRP A 42 4.97 3.84 -20.72
N LEU A 43 6.09 4.57 -20.86
CA LEU A 43 6.79 4.73 -22.12
C LEU A 43 7.26 3.37 -22.66
N ILE A 44 7.86 2.54 -21.81
CA ILE A 44 8.24 1.18 -22.17
C ILE A 44 7.02 0.39 -22.64
N ILE A 45 5.88 0.45 -21.93
CA ILE A 45 4.64 -0.22 -22.35
C ILE A 45 4.17 0.28 -23.72
N ILE A 46 4.15 1.60 -23.95
CA ILE A 46 3.69 2.20 -25.22
C ILE A 46 4.59 1.75 -26.38
N ILE A 47 5.92 1.79 -26.20
CA ILE A 47 6.90 1.32 -27.20
C ILE A 47 6.67 -0.16 -27.51
N ASN A 48 6.40 -0.96 -26.49
CA ASN A 48 6.12 -2.39 -26.63
C ASN A 48 4.81 -2.64 -27.39
N ILE A 49 3.73 -1.90 -27.11
CA ILE A 49 2.46 -1.97 -27.86
C ILE A 49 2.67 -1.60 -29.33
N PHE A 50 3.38 -0.50 -29.61
CA PHE A 50 3.69 -0.10 -30.98
C PHE A 50 4.47 -1.19 -31.73
N SER A 51 5.48 -1.77 -31.09
CA SER A 51 6.26 -2.86 -31.68
C SER A 51 5.41 -4.09 -32.00
N ALA A 52 4.46 -4.44 -31.13
CA ALA A 52 3.56 -5.56 -31.38
C ALA A 52 2.57 -5.28 -32.51
N THR A 53 2.05 -4.05 -32.63
CA THR A 53 1.22 -3.65 -33.77
C THR A 53 1.99 -3.78 -35.09
N LEU A 54 3.27 -3.39 -35.09
CA LEU A 54 4.14 -3.54 -36.26
C LEU A 54 4.36 -5.01 -36.64
N GLN A 55 4.56 -5.89 -35.65
CA GLN A 55 4.67 -7.33 -35.88
C GLN A 55 3.40 -7.94 -36.47
N ILE A 56 2.21 -7.54 -36.00
CA ILE A 56 0.93 -7.98 -36.58
C ILE A 56 0.80 -7.54 -38.03
N PHE A 57 1.15 -6.28 -38.32
CA PHE A 57 1.10 -5.74 -39.67
C PHE A 57 1.95 -6.59 -40.63
N TYR A 58 3.17 -6.95 -40.24
CA TYR A 58 4.06 -7.77 -41.05
C TYR A 58 3.68 -9.25 -41.10
N LEU A 59 3.03 -9.78 -40.05
CA LEU A 59 2.47 -11.14 -40.06
C LEU A 59 1.31 -11.28 -41.07
N ILE A 60 0.49 -10.23 -41.22
CA ILE A 60 -0.65 -10.21 -42.15
C ILE A 60 -0.18 -9.88 -43.57
N ASN A 61 0.83 -9.01 -43.71
CA ASN A 61 1.32 -8.52 -45.00
C ASN A 61 2.62 -9.23 -45.42
N THR A 62 2.49 -10.48 -45.85
CA THR A 62 3.62 -11.39 -46.16
C THR A 62 4.45 -10.96 -47.37
N ASP A 63 3.93 -10.10 -48.24
CA ASP A 63 4.64 -9.57 -49.42
C ASP A 63 5.62 -8.43 -49.08
N SER A 64 5.74 -8.09 -47.79
CA SER A 64 6.67 -7.07 -47.29
C SER A 64 8.14 -7.51 -47.38
N ASN A 65 9.03 -6.54 -47.54
CA ASN A 65 10.47 -6.81 -47.61
C ASN A 65 10.98 -7.47 -46.31
N ILE A 66 11.70 -8.57 -46.45
CA ILE A 66 12.24 -9.35 -45.33
C ILE A 66 13.11 -8.54 -44.37
N TRP A 67 13.77 -7.47 -44.83
CA TRP A 67 14.53 -6.58 -43.96
C TRP A 67 13.63 -5.79 -43.01
N TYR A 68 12.45 -5.36 -43.47
CA TYR A 68 11.50 -4.67 -42.59
C TYR A 68 10.90 -5.62 -41.55
N GLN A 69 10.65 -6.87 -41.93
CA GLN A 69 10.22 -7.94 -41.03
C GLN A 69 11.27 -8.18 -39.92
N LEU A 70 12.53 -8.38 -40.30
CA LEU A 70 13.64 -8.59 -39.35
C LEU A 70 13.84 -7.39 -38.41
N ILE A 71 13.74 -6.16 -38.92
CA ILE A 71 13.84 -4.95 -38.10
C ILE A 71 12.72 -4.90 -37.06
N ALA A 72 11.48 -5.23 -37.45
CA ALA A 72 10.34 -5.24 -36.52
C ALA A 72 10.51 -6.29 -35.41
N ASP A 73 11.08 -7.45 -35.71
CA ASP A 73 11.40 -8.47 -34.71
C ASP A 73 12.50 -8.02 -33.75
N CYS A 74 13.58 -7.44 -34.26
CA CYS A 74 14.65 -6.89 -33.42
C CYS A 74 14.13 -5.82 -32.47
N LEU A 75 13.28 -4.90 -32.97
CA LEU A 75 12.64 -3.87 -32.14
C LEU A 75 11.74 -4.49 -31.06
N GLY A 76 11.00 -5.55 -31.38
CA GLY A 76 10.16 -6.26 -30.42
C GLY A 76 10.97 -6.92 -29.31
N ILE A 77 12.05 -7.60 -29.66
CA ILE A 77 12.94 -8.25 -28.68
C ILE A 77 13.58 -7.19 -27.76
N ILE A 78 14.05 -6.08 -28.33
CA ILE A 78 14.62 -4.96 -27.56
C ILE A 78 13.56 -4.37 -26.61
N GLY A 79 12.34 -4.13 -27.12
CA GLY A 79 11.22 -3.63 -26.31
C GLY A 79 10.90 -4.55 -25.13
N GLN A 80 10.77 -5.85 -25.38
CA GLN A 80 10.44 -6.83 -24.35
C GLN A 80 11.56 -6.96 -23.32
N SER A 81 12.81 -6.96 -23.77
CA SER A 81 13.99 -6.99 -22.89
C SER A 81 14.03 -5.75 -22.00
N ALA A 82 13.79 -4.57 -22.57
CA ALA A 82 13.72 -3.30 -21.83
C ALA A 82 12.58 -3.29 -20.81
N LEU A 83 11.44 -3.93 -21.13
CA LEU A 83 10.32 -4.09 -20.21
C LEU A 83 10.64 -5.02 -19.05
N LEU A 84 11.26 -6.17 -19.32
CA LEU A 84 11.68 -7.09 -18.27
C LEU A 84 12.74 -6.46 -17.35
N ILE A 85 13.78 -5.85 -17.95
CA ILE A 85 14.82 -5.12 -17.22
C ILE A 85 14.20 -3.98 -16.43
N GLY A 86 13.28 -3.23 -17.03
CA GLY A 86 12.56 -2.14 -16.38
C GLY A 86 11.78 -2.62 -15.16
N ILE A 87 11.04 -3.72 -15.26
CA ILE A 87 10.30 -4.31 -14.13
C ILE A 87 11.25 -4.72 -13.00
N VAL A 88 12.39 -5.35 -13.32
CA VAL A 88 13.38 -5.78 -12.32
C VAL A 88 14.09 -4.60 -11.68
N TRP A 89 14.50 -3.61 -12.47
CA TRP A 89 15.28 -2.45 -12.01
C TRP A 89 14.43 -1.42 -11.25
N MET A 90 13.15 -1.29 -11.61
CA MET A 90 12.21 -0.40 -10.94
C MET A 90 11.49 -1.07 -9.77
N LYS A 91 11.69 -2.38 -9.57
CA LYS A 91 11.18 -3.11 -8.42
C LYS A 91 11.72 -2.49 -7.14
N LEU A 92 10.82 -2.15 -6.23
CA LEU A 92 11.23 -1.77 -4.91
C LEU A 92 11.87 -2.97 -4.20
N ILE A 93 13.08 -2.78 -3.70
CA ILE A 93 13.71 -3.74 -2.80
C ILE A 93 13.68 -3.08 -1.42
N ALA A 94 12.62 -3.36 -0.67
CA ALA A 94 12.72 -3.22 0.77
C ALA A 94 13.75 -4.26 1.21
N GLU A 95 14.71 -3.86 2.05
CA GLU A 95 15.61 -4.83 2.65
C GLU A 95 14.76 -5.77 3.52
N PRO A 96 14.73 -7.08 3.22
CA PRO A 96 13.96 -8.03 4.02
C PRO A 96 14.46 -8.00 5.46
N SER A 97 13.54 -7.99 6.42
CA SER A 97 13.91 -8.07 7.82
C SER A 97 14.51 -9.44 8.12
N PRO A 98 15.70 -9.53 8.74
CA PRO A 98 16.29 -10.81 9.11
C PRO A 98 15.46 -11.53 10.19
N LYS A 99 14.61 -10.79 10.90
CA LYS A 99 13.69 -11.32 11.90
C LYS A 99 12.28 -10.76 11.64
N PRO A 100 11.47 -11.43 10.81
CA PRO A 100 10.07 -11.09 10.62
C PRO A 100 9.35 -10.94 11.96
N ARG A 101 8.47 -9.94 12.02
CA ARG A 101 7.69 -9.59 13.22
C ARG A 101 6.21 -9.61 12.89
N LYS A 102 5.41 -9.82 13.93
CA LYS A 102 3.96 -9.70 13.89
C LYS A 102 3.54 -8.33 14.40
N ILE A 103 2.68 -7.67 13.64
CA ILE A 103 2.29 -6.28 13.87
C ILE A 103 0.78 -6.22 13.94
N LEU A 104 0.26 -5.64 15.01
CA LEU A 104 -1.16 -5.29 15.13
C LEU A 104 -1.33 -3.79 14.82
N VAL A 105 -2.34 -3.44 14.03
CA VAL A 105 -2.70 -2.04 13.78
C VAL A 105 -4.16 -1.89 14.16
N VAL A 106 -4.48 -0.98 15.08
CA VAL A 106 -5.83 -0.79 15.60
C VAL A 106 -6.34 0.59 15.23
N GLY A 107 -7.37 0.63 14.37
CA GLY A 107 -8.10 1.84 13.99
C GLY A 107 -9.53 1.83 14.51
N ALA A 108 -10.09 3.02 14.75
CA ALA A 108 -11.49 3.15 15.15
C ALA A 108 -12.43 2.89 13.97
N HIS A 109 -12.13 3.47 12.80
CA HIS A 109 -13.00 3.48 11.63
C HIS A 109 -12.30 2.94 10.37
N PRO A 110 -13.08 2.54 9.34
CA PRO A 110 -12.52 2.14 8.06
C PRO A 110 -11.92 3.32 7.31
N ASP A 111 -10.58 3.40 7.25
CA ASP A 111 -9.69 4.42 6.60
C ASP A 111 -8.57 4.91 7.53
N ASP A 112 -8.72 4.75 8.85
CA ASP A 112 -7.80 5.31 9.84
C ASP A 112 -6.36 4.80 9.66
N MET A 113 -6.19 3.50 9.41
CA MET A 113 -4.88 2.86 9.30
C MET A 113 -4.11 3.37 8.08
N GLU A 114 -4.78 3.44 6.93
CA GLU A 114 -4.26 3.91 5.66
C GLU A 114 -3.84 5.38 5.76
N ILE A 115 -4.71 6.22 6.32
CA ILE A 115 -4.49 7.65 6.48
C ILE A 115 -3.31 7.91 7.42
N ALA A 116 -3.27 7.22 8.55
CA ALA A 116 -2.30 7.51 9.60
C ALA A 116 -0.93 6.90 9.31
N CYS A 117 -0.86 5.66 8.84
CA CYS A 117 0.38 4.90 8.74
C CYS A 117 0.54 4.03 7.47
N GLY A 118 -0.26 4.26 6.42
CA GLY A 118 -0.25 3.42 5.21
C GLY A 118 1.11 3.27 4.54
N GLY A 119 1.96 4.32 4.58
CA GLY A 119 3.32 4.22 4.04
C GLY A 119 4.21 3.28 4.84
N SER A 120 4.11 3.34 6.17
CA SER A 120 4.80 2.43 7.08
C SER A 120 4.30 1.00 6.96
N LEU A 121 3.00 0.78 6.83
CA LEU A 121 2.43 -0.57 6.67
C LEU A 121 2.92 -1.23 5.39
N ALA A 122 2.88 -0.52 4.26
CA ALA A 122 3.42 -1.04 3.01
C ALA A 122 4.92 -1.36 3.12
N LYS A 123 5.69 -0.51 3.81
CA LYS A 123 7.11 -0.75 4.04
C LYS A 123 7.38 -1.97 4.91
N LEU A 124 6.62 -2.15 5.98
CA LEU A 124 6.72 -3.29 6.87
C LEU A 124 6.33 -4.59 6.14
N SER A 125 5.27 -4.55 5.33
CA SER A 125 4.83 -5.68 4.52
C SER A 125 5.91 -6.10 3.52
N ASP A 126 6.49 -5.15 2.79
CA ASP A 126 7.56 -5.44 1.81
C ASP A 126 8.86 -5.94 2.48
N ALA A 127 9.11 -5.57 3.74
CA ALA A 127 10.21 -6.09 4.54
C ALA A 127 9.92 -7.50 5.13
N GLY A 128 8.76 -8.09 4.83
CA GLY A 128 8.39 -9.46 5.23
C GLY A 128 7.72 -9.58 6.60
N HIS A 129 7.27 -8.47 7.19
CA HIS A 129 6.50 -8.52 8.44
C HIS A 129 5.07 -9.02 8.20
N THR A 130 4.48 -9.68 9.20
CA THR A 130 3.06 -10.06 9.19
C THR A 130 2.25 -8.97 9.88
N ILE A 131 1.26 -8.42 9.19
CA ILE A 131 0.44 -7.30 9.67
C ILE A 131 -1.01 -7.75 9.78
N VAL A 132 -1.62 -7.53 10.94
CA VAL A 132 -3.05 -7.72 11.18
C VAL A 132 -3.66 -6.35 11.49
N GLY A 133 -4.64 -5.93 10.70
CA GLY A 133 -5.44 -4.74 10.94
C GLY A 133 -6.68 -5.09 11.76
N LEU A 134 -7.03 -4.21 12.68
CA LEU A 134 -8.26 -4.29 13.46
C LEU A 134 -9.00 -2.96 13.37
N ILE A 135 -10.26 -3.01 12.95
CA ILE A 135 -11.16 -1.86 12.85
C ILE A 135 -12.28 -2.04 13.87
N VAL A 136 -12.48 -1.07 14.75
CA VAL A 136 -13.36 -1.22 15.91
C VAL A 136 -14.84 -0.98 15.57
N SER A 137 -15.14 -0.05 14.66
CA SER A 137 -16.51 0.22 14.18
C SER A 137 -16.63 0.05 12.66
N LYS A 138 -17.86 -0.03 12.16
CA LYS A 138 -18.12 -0.11 10.71
C LYS A 138 -18.14 1.28 10.04
N GLY A 139 -17.96 2.36 10.80
CA GLY A 139 -18.01 3.73 10.29
C GLY A 139 -19.38 4.12 9.73
N GLU A 140 -20.47 3.54 10.25
CA GLU A 140 -21.82 3.68 9.69
C GLU A 140 -22.41 5.10 9.81
N GLN A 141 -21.86 5.98 10.66
CA GLN A 141 -22.23 7.40 10.71
C GLN A 141 -21.43 8.24 9.72
N GLY A 142 -20.29 7.73 9.25
CA GLY A 142 -19.42 8.42 8.31
C GLY A 142 -19.74 8.16 6.83
N GLY A 143 -20.70 7.28 6.53
CA GLY A 143 -21.12 6.94 5.17
C GLY A 143 -21.75 5.54 5.05
N ASN A 144 -21.77 4.95 3.85
CA ASN A 144 -22.37 3.63 3.66
C ASN A 144 -21.47 2.53 4.23
N SER A 145 -21.89 1.89 5.32
CA SER A 145 -21.08 0.88 6.01
C SER A 145 -20.64 -0.26 5.09
N SER A 146 -21.54 -0.86 4.31
CA SER A 146 -21.21 -1.97 3.41
C SER A 146 -20.11 -1.63 2.40
N SER A 147 -20.15 -0.43 1.79
CA SER A 147 -19.08 -0.02 0.87
C SER A 147 -17.79 0.25 1.62
N ARG A 148 -17.84 0.92 2.78
CA ARG A 148 -16.66 1.24 3.58
C ARG A 148 -15.89 0.00 4.03
N LEU A 149 -16.57 -1.08 4.40
CA LEU A 149 -15.91 -2.34 4.78
C LEU A 149 -15.17 -2.99 3.60
N ILE A 150 -15.80 -2.97 2.41
CA ILE A 150 -15.19 -3.49 1.17
C ILE A 150 -13.97 -2.64 0.78
N GLU A 151 -14.09 -1.31 0.87
CA GLU A 151 -13.02 -0.36 0.57
C GLU A 151 -11.83 -0.55 1.52
N ALA A 152 -12.07 -0.63 2.83
CA ALA A 152 -11.01 -0.86 3.81
C ALA A 152 -10.31 -2.21 3.61
N THR A 153 -11.06 -3.28 3.34
CA THR A 153 -10.47 -4.60 3.07
C THR A 153 -9.56 -4.56 1.85
N LYS A 154 -10.02 -3.97 0.75
CA LYS A 154 -9.23 -3.83 -0.49
C LYS A 154 -8.02 -2.94 -0.30
N SER A 155 -8.17 -1.84 0.42
CA SER A 155 -7.10 -0.89 0.67
C SER A 155 -6.00 -1.49 1.55
N SER A 156 -6.39 -2.16 2.63
CA SER A 156 -5.48 -2.90 3.50
C SER A 156 -4.77 -4.05 2.76
N GLU A 157 -5.47 -4.80 1.90
CA GLU A 157 -4.86 -5.82 1.04
C GLU A 157 -3.81 -5.19 0.10
N PHE A 158 -4.13 -4.04 -0.50
CA PHE A 158 -3.19 -3.29 -1.34
C PHE A 158 -1.93 -2.88 -0.57
N LEU A 159 -2.06 -2.44 0.68
CA LEU A 159 -0.93 -2.17 1.59
C LEU A 159 -0.18 -3.43 2.02
N GLY A 160 -0.74 -4.62 1.81
CA GLY A 160 -0.16 -5.89 2.20
C GLY A 160 -0.38 -6.25 3.66
N VAL A 161 -1.45 -5.73 4.24
CA VAL A 161 -2.01 -6.23 5.49
C VAL A 161 -2.54 -7.65 5.24
N ASN A 162 -2.09 -8.61 6.06
CA ASN A 162 -2.38 -10.03 5.83
C ASN A 162 -3.81 -10.41 6.20
N LYS A 163 -4.39 -9.73 7.19
CA LYS A 163 -5.76 -9.95 7.67
C LYS A 163 -6.32 -8.65 8.23
N VAL A 164 -7.57 -8.36 7.92
CA VAL A 164 -8.34 -7.27 8.54
C VAL A 164 -9.49 -7.89 9.32
N GLU A 165 -9.56 -7.59 10.61
CA GLU A 165 -10.70 -7.92 11.46
C GLU A 165 -11.51 -6.65 11.70
N ILE A 166 -12.84 -6.78 11.63
CA ILE A 166 -13.76 -5.66 11.79
C ILE A 166 -14.75 -6.03 12.88
N MET A 167 -14.78 -5.24 13.93
CA MET A 167 -15.72 -5.38 15.05
C MET A 167 -17.02 -4.64 14.74
N ASP A 168 -18.02 -4.84 15.60
CA ASP A 168 -19.37 -4.28 15.44
C ASP A 168 -19.74 -3.39 16.63
N PHE A 169 -18.80 -2.54 17.05
CA PHE A 169 -19.10 -1.51 18.05
C PHE A 169 -19.74 -0.28 17.38
N PRO A 170 -20.65 0.41 18.07
CA PRO A 170 -21.40 1.52 17.48
C PRO A 170 -20.50 2.72 17.21
N ASP A 171 -20.44 3.13 15.94
CA ASP A 171 -19.72 4.32 15.50
C ASP A 171 -20.20 5.56 16.28
N THR A 172 -19.28 6.47 16.57
CA THR A 172 -19.44 7.69 17.39
C THR A 172 -19.69 7.49 18.88
N ARG A 173 -19.75 6.25 19.37
CA ARG A 173 -20.06 5.89 20.78
C ARG A 173 -19.04 4.93 21.40
N LEU A 174 -17.82 4.83 20.86
CA LEU A 174 -16.83 3.86 21.33
C LEU A 174 -16.37 4.14 22.77
N ASP A 175 -16.49 5.39 23.23
CA ASP A 175 -16.21 5.82 24.60
C ASP A 175 -17.04 5.07 25.66
N GLN A 176 -18.23 4.59 25.29
CA GLN A 176 -19.11 3.81 26.17
C GLN A 176 -18.69 2.34 26.30
N PHE A 177 -17.76 1.87 25.46
CA PHE A 177 -17.41 0.44 25.32
C PHE A 177 -15.90 0.16 25.49
N VAL A 178 -15.14 1.09 26.10
CA VAL A 178 -13.67 0.97 26.19
C VAL A 178 -13.23 -0.36 26.83
N SER A 179 -13.95 -0.85 27.85
CA SER A 179 -13.63 -2.11 28.53
C SER A 179 -13.90 -3.33 27.63
N GLU A 180 -15.01 -3.32 26.91
CA GLU A 180 -15.42 -4.36 25.97
C GLU A 180 -14.48 -4.42 24.77
N ILE A 181 -14.15 -3.26 24.20
CA ILE A 181 -13.17 -3.12 23.11
C ILE A 181 -11.82 -3.65 23.59
N SER A 182 -11.36 -3.24 24.78
CA SER A 182 -10.10 -3.74 25.36
C SER A 182 -10.10 -5.26 25.47
N ARG A 183 -11.19 -5.87 25.95
CA ARG A 183 -11.30 -7.34 26.07
C ARG A 183 -11.21 -8.03 24.70
N GLN A 184 -11.82 -7.45 23.66
CA GLN A 184 -11.75 -8.02 22.31
C GLN A 184 -10.35 -7.85 21.70
N ILE A 185 -9.69 -6.72 21.92
CA ILE A 185 -8.28 -6.53 21.54
C ILE A 185 -7.38 -7.54 22.26
N GLU A 186 -7.62 -7.81 23.55
CA GLU A 186 -6.85 -8.82 24.31
C GLU A 186 -6.95 -10.23 23.71
N VAL A 187 -8.12 -10.63 23.20
CA VAL A 187 -8.27 -11.91 22.49
C VAL A 187 -7.33 -11.97 21.29
N ILE A 188 -7.36 -10.95 20.44
CA ILE A 188 -6.51 -10.86 19.25
C ILE A 188 -5.02 -10.81 19.64
N VAL A 189 -4.66 -10.05 20.67
CA VAL A 189 -3.28 -9.97 21.17
C VAL A 189 -2.79 -11.33 21.67
N ASN A 190 -3.62 -12.10 22.36
CA ASN A 190 -3.27 -13.43 22.87
C ASN A 190 -3.12 -14.48 21.75
N GLU A 191 -3.93 -14.38 20.71
CA GLU A 191 -3.85 -15.25 19.52
C GLU A 191 -2.66 -14.90 18.63
N LEU A 192 -2.52 -13.61 18.27
CA LEU A 192 -1.50 -13.12 17.36
C LEU A 192 -0.11 -13.13 18.01
N LYS A 193 -0.03 -12.77 19.30
CA LYS A 193 1.21 -12.44 20.03
C LYS A 193 2.06 -11.41 19.26
N PRO A 194 1.54 -10.19 19.03
CA PRO A 194 2.25 -9.17 18.24
C PRO A 194 3.53 -8.71 18.94
N ASP A 195 4.57 -8.43 18.16
CA ASP A 195 5.80 -7.81 18.63
C ASP A 195 5.65 -6.29 18.81
N MET A 196 4.69 -5.70 18.10
CA MET A 196 4.43 -4.26 18.05
C MET A 196 2.96 -4.00 17.75
N VAL A 197 2.43 -2.91 18.32
CA VAL A 197 1.11 -2.38 17.97
C VAL A 197 1.17 -0.91 17.54
N PHE A 198 0.39 -0.56 16.53
CA PHE A 198 0.09 0.80 16.10
C PHE A 198 -1.35 1.16 16.48
N THR A 199 -1.58 2.35 17.03
CA THR A 199 -2.94 2.83 17.37
C THR A 199 -3.02 4.36 17.37
N HIS A 200 -4.18 4.93 17.66
CA HIS A 200 -4.37 6.38 17.73
C HIS A 200 -3.51 7.05 18.82
N SER A 201 -3.22 8.33 18.66
CA SER A 201 -2.66 9.18 19.72
C SER A 201 -3.73 9.67 20.69
N ILE A 202 -3.35 9.85 21.96
CA ILE A 202 -4.17 10.52 22.98
C ILE A 202 -4.49 11.98 22.63
N HIS A 203 -3.68 12.60 21.76
CA HIS A 203 -3.80 14.00 21.35
C HIS A 203 -4.78 14.22 20.18
N ASP A 204 -5.63 13.24 19.93
CA ASP A 204 -6.71 13.28 18.93
C ASP A 204 -8.02 13.86 19.50
N LEU A 205 -8.66 14.77 18.75
CA LEU A 205 -9.94 15.37 19.15
C LEU A 205 -11.13 14.43 19.01
N HIS A 206 -11.09 13.45 18.11
CA HIS A 206 -12.17 12.49 17.93
C HIS A 206 -12.30 11.61 19.18
N GLN A 207 -13.52 11.48 19.71
CA GLN A 207 -13.79 10.72 20.94
C GLN A 207 -13.51 9.22 20.73
N ASP A 208 -13.90 8.67 19.58
CA ASP A 208 -13.66 7.27 19.27
C ASP A 208 -12.17 6.93 19.16
N HIS A 209 -11.35 7.82 18.59
CA HIS A 209 -9.90 7.63 18.53
C HIS A 209 -9.30 7.55 19.93
N LYS A 210 -9.77 8.38 20.88
CA LYS A 210 -9.34 8.32 22.29
C LYS A 210 -9.81 7.04 22.98
N ALA A 211 -11.05 6.61 22.74
CA ALA A 211 -11.58 5.37 23.28
C ALA A 211 -10.76 4.15 22.82
N VAL A 212 -10.42 4.10 21.53
CA VAL A 212 -9.59 3.05 20.94
C VAL A 212 -8.14 3.12 21.42
N HIS A 213 -7.58 4.33 21.59
CA HIS A 213 -6.28 4.52 22.24
C HIS A 213 -6.26 3.87 23.63
N ASP A 214 -7.20 4.24 24.51
CA ASP A 214 -7.27 3.73 25.88
C ASP A 214 -7.48 2.21 25.92
N ALA A 215 -8.40 1.70 25.10
CA ALA A 215 -8.66 0.26 25.01
C ALA A 215 -7.41 -0.51 24.54
N THR A 216 -6.72 0.02 23.53
CA THR A 216 -5.51 -0.61 22.99
C THR A 216 -4.38 -0.63 24.02
N LEU A 217 -4.15 0.48 24.74
CA LEU A 217 -3.10 0.54 25.77
C LEU A 217 -3.37 -0.43 26.92
N ARG A 218 -4.63 -0.58 27.34
CA ARG A 218 -5.03 -1.57 28.36
C ARG A 218 -4.75 -3.00 27.88
N ALA A 219 -5.21 -3.35 26.69
CA ALA A 219 -5.05 -4.67 26.12
C ALA A 219 -3.58 -5.03 25.82
N CYS A 220 -2.80 -4.06 25.37
CA CYS A 220 -1.40 -4.23 25.00
C CYS A 220 -0.42 -3.90 26.11
N ARG A 221 -0.86 -3.81 27.38
CA ARG A 221 -0.04 -3.35 28.52
C ARG A 221 1.28 -4.12 28.71
N ASN A 222 1.33 -5.38 28.26
CA ASN A 222 2.49 -6.25 28.35
C ASN A 222 3.38 -6.25 27.08
N LEU A 223 2.98 -5.54 26.01
CA LEU A 223 3.81 -5.41 24.82
C LEU A 223 4.96 -4.45 25.05
N SER A 224 6.11 -4.77 24.46
CA SER A 224 7.33 -3.98 24.60
C SER A 224 7.40 -2.79 23.64
N THR A 225 6.60 -2.79 22.57
CA THR A 225 6.55 -1.70 21.59
C THR A 225 5.11 -1.30 21.25
N ILE A 226 4.79 -0.03 21.50
CA ILE A 226 3.49 0.57 21.22
C ILE A 226 3.74 1.95 20.62
N LEU A 227 3.27 2.16 19.39
CA LEU A 227 3.41 3.41 18.63
C LEU A 227 2.04 4.02 18.35
N CYS A 228 1.91 5.31 18.64
CA CYS A 228 0.70 6.08 18.40
C CYS A 228 0.85 6.92 17.14
N TYR A 229 -0.04 6.74 16.17
CA TYR A 229 0.02 7.40 14.86
C TYR A 229 -0.74 8.74 14.81
N GLU A 230 -0.50 9.49 13.74
CA GLU A 230 -1.08 10.80 13.52
C GLU A 230 -2.31 10.79 12.59
N SER A 231 -3.51 10.72 13.18
CA SER A 231 -4.79 10.88 12.47
C SER A 231 -5.08 12.34 12.06
N PRO A 232 -6.10 12.61 11.22
CA PRO A 232 -6.43 13.98 10.78
C PRO A 232 -6.84 14.95 11.90
N SER A 233 -7.39 14.42 12.99
CA SER A 233 -7.93 15.18 14.13
C SER A 233 -6.93 15.36 15.28
N THR A 234 -5.66 14.98 15.08
CA THR A 234 -4.60 15.27 16.06
C THR A 234 -4.32 16.77 16.14
N THR A 235 -4.13 17.26 17.36
CA THR A 235 -3.82 18.68 17.61
C THR A 235 -2.31 18.96 17.56
N LYS A 236 -1.93 20.23 17.72
CA LYS A 236 -0.52 20.64 17.92
C LYS A 236 0.18 19.97 19.11
N ALA A 237 -0.58 19.34 20.02
CA ALA A 237 -0.01 18.60 21.14
C ALA A 237 0.67 17.29 20.69
N PHE A 238 0.30 16.76 19.52
CA PHE A 238 0.96 15.59 18.93
C PHE A 238 2.42 15.92 18.60
N LYS A 239 3.35 15.25 19.27
CA LYS A 239 4.80 15.47 19.21
C LYS A 239 5.49 14.15 18.87
N PRO A 240 5.55 13.78 17.57
CA PRO A 240 6.15 12.53 17.17
C PRO A 240 7.64 12.51 17.53
N ASN A 241 8.08 11.39 18.09
CA ASN A 241 9.47 11.12 18.47
C ASN A 241 10.07 9.91 17.74
N VAL A 242 9.24 9.19 16.97
CA VAL A 242 9.66 8.12 16.06
C VAL A 242 9.21 8.48 14.65
N PHE A 243 10.08 8.29 13.67
CA PHE A 243 9.80 8.61 12.27
C PHE A 243 10.14 7.44 11.38
N VAL A 244 9.23 7.10 10.47
CA VAL A 244 9.45 6.07 9.45
C VAL A 244 9.62 6.75 8.11
N ASN A 245 10.78 6.55 7.46
CA ASN A 245 10.99 6.99 6.08
C ASN A 245 10.01 6.25 5.15
N ILE A 246 9.13 7.03 4.50
CA ILE A 246 8.13 6.56 3.53
C ILE A 246 8.32 7.18 2.14
N GLU A 247 9.51 7.70 1.84
CA GLU A 247 9.81 8.35 0.56
C GLU A 247 9.43 7.49 -0.64
N GLN A 248 9.76 6.21 -0.58
CA GLN A 248 9.46 5.25 -1.64
C GLN A 248 8.04 4.63 -1.53
N TYR A 249 7.22 5.13 -0.61
CA TYR A 249 5.91 4.56 -0.24
C TYR A 249 4.77 5.59 -0.24
N ILE A 250 5.06 6.87 -0.47
CA ILE A 250 4.05 7.93 -0.43
C ILE A 250 2.94 7.73 -1.47
N ASP A 251 3.27 7.28 -2.67
CA ASP A 251 2.29 7.02 -3.73
C ASP A 251 1.34 5.88 -3.36
N ILE A 252 1.87 4.84 -2.68
CA ILE A 252 1.08 3.71 -2.20
C ILE A 252 0.13 4.16 -1.11
N LYS A 253 0.62 4.97 -0.17
CA LYS A 253 -0.24 5.56 0.87
C LYS A 253 -1.38 6.37 0.26
N ILE A 254 -1.07 7.25 -0.70
CA ILE A 254 -2.09 8.08 -1.34
C ILE A 254 -3.11 7.21 -2.07
N GLU A 255 -2.65 6.19 -2.79
CA GLU A 255 -3.52 5.28 -3.51
C GLU A 255 -4.41 4.44 -2.58
N SER A 256 -3.87 3.93 -1.47
CA SER A 256 -4.65 3.19 -0.48
C SER A 256 -5.75 4.09 0.11
N ILE A 257 -5.42 5.34 0.43
CA ILE A 257 -6.41 6.32 0.90
C ILE A 257 -7.50 6.55 -0.17
N GLN A 258 -7.12 6.63 -1.45
CA GLN A 258 -8.05 6.85 -2.56
C GLN A 258 -9.00 5.68 -2.85
N GLU A 259 -8.73 4.48 -2.36
CA GLU A 259 -9.66 3.35 -2.44
C GLU A 259 -10.92 3.58 -1.58
N HIS A 260 -10.86 4.47 -0.57
CA HIS A 260 -12.01 4.87 0.24
C HIS A 260 -12.88 5.91 -0.50
N LYS A 261 -13.52 5.48 -1.59
CA LYS A 261 -14.28 6.36 -2.50
C LYS A 261 -15.36 7.15 -1.81
N ASP A 262 -16.00 6.57 -0.81
CA ASP A 262 -17.01 7.23 0.01
C ASP A 262 -16.44 8.42 0.81
N GLN A 263 -15.15 8.38 1.14
CA GLN A 263 -14.46 9.38 1.95
C GLN A 263 -13.62 10.38 1.13
N ASN A 264 -13.41 10.11 -0.17
CA ASN A 264 -12.52 10.86 -1.07
C ASN A 264 -12.82 12.36 -1.23
N LYS A 265 -14.00 12.84 -0.84
CA LYS A 265 -14.33 14.29 -0.90
C LYS A 265 -13.72 15.10 0.25
N LYS A 266 -13.24 14.43 1.30
CA LYS A 266 -12.70 15.12 2.47
C LYS A 266 -11.35 15.75 2.14
N ARG A 267 -11.09 16.94 2.72
CA ARG A 267 -9.87 17.69 2.41
C ARG A 267 -8.59 16.94 2.83
N TYR A 268 -8.61 16.32 4.00
CA TYR A 268 -7.44 15.69 4.59
C TYR A 268 -6.98 14.41 3.87
N VAL A 269 -7.82 13.82 3.01
CA VAL A 269 -7.46 12.66 2.17
C VAL A 269 -6.97 13.05 0.77
N GLN A 270 -6.98 14.35 0.43
CA GLN A 270 -6.47 14.78 -0.87
C GLN A 270 -4.96 14.52 -0.98
N PRO A 271 -4.45 14.07 -2.15
CA PRO A 271 -3.04 13.73 -2.35
C PRO A 271 -2.07 14.81 -1.86
N GLU A 272 -2.38 16.07 -2.13
CA GLU A 272 -1.54 17.21 -1.78
C GLU A 272 -1.42 17.38 -0.26
N GLN A 273 -2.49 17.09 0.48
CA GLN A 273 -2.47 17.16 1.95
C GLN A 273 -1.67 16.02 2.55
N VAL A 274 -1.88 14.79 2.05
CA VAL A 274 -1.12 13.61 2.49
C VAL A 274 0.37 13.80 2.20
N TYR A 275 0.71 14.32 1.01
CA TYR A 275 2.07 14.60 0.59
C TYR A 275 2.72 15.71 1.42
N GLY A 276 2.01 16.83 1.63
CA GLY A 276 2.48 17.94 2.45
C GLY A 276 2.77 17.52 3.90
N LYS A 277 1.90 16.70 4.49
CA LYS A 277 2.09 16.14 5.84
C LYS A 277 3.34 15.25 5.91
N ALA A 278 3.54 14.39 4.91
CA ALA A 278 4.71 13.53 4.85
C ALA A 278 6.03 14.31 4.71
N ILE A 279 6.06 15.38 3.90
CA ILE A 279 7.23 16.28 3.79
C ILE A 279 7.50 16.98 5.12
N PHE A 280 6.45 17.49 5.77
CA PHE A 280 6.59 18.19 7.04
C PHE A 280 7.25 17.30 8.09
N ARG A 281 6.75 16.06 8.25
CA ARG A 281 7.33 15.09 9.19
C ARG A 281 8.71 14.60 8.74
N GLY A 282 8.94 14.44 7.44
CA GLY A 282 10.26 14.12 6.88
C GLY A 282 11.31 15.18 7.27
N THR A 283 10.95 16.45 7.11
CA THR A 283 11.83 17.60 7.45
C THR A 283 12.25 17.58 8.92
N GLN A 284 11.33 17.22 9.83
CA GLN A 284 11.65 17.09 11.26
C GLN A 284 12.67 15.97 11.52
N ALA A 285 12.65 14.90 10.72
CA ALA A 285 13.50 13.72 10.84
C ALA A 285 14.76 13.75 9.95
N LYS A 286 15.02 14.85 9.23
CA LYS A 286 16.09 14.94 8.20
C LYS A 286 15.95 13.90 7.08
N LEU A 287 14.71 13.62 6.69
CA LEU A 287 14.30 12.76 5.58
C LEU A 287 13.47 13.58 4.58
N GLU A 288 13.29 13.09 3.36
CA GLU A 288 12.39 13.78 2.42
C GLU A 288 10.93 13.66 2.83
N LYS A 289 10.48 12.45 3.17
CA LYS A 289 9.09 12.13 3.51
C LYS A 289 9.04 11.09 4.61
N ALA A 290 8.28 11.36 5.66
CA ALA A 290 8.14 10.43 6.78
C ALA A 290 6.72 10.41 7.34
N GLU A 291 6.38 9.32 8.02
CA GLU A 291 5.28 9.28 8.98
C GLU A 291 5.85 9.41 10.39
N GLY A 292 5.18 10.20 11.23
CA GLY A 292 5.56 10.44 12.61
C GLY A 292 4.68 9.65 13.58
N PHE A 293 5.29 9.14 14.64
CA PHE A 293 4.65 8.38 15.70
C PHE A 293 5.11 8.87 17.08
N GLU A 294 4.21 8.79 18.05
CA GLU A 294 4.53 8.92 19.47
C GLU A 294 4.77 7.52 20.05
N ALA A 295 5.97 7.25 20.53
CA ALA A 295 6.26 6.02 21.24
C ALA A 295 5.74 6.12 22.68
N ILE A 296 4.80 5.25 23.05
CA ILE A 296 4.50 4.97 24.47
C ILE A 296 5.68 4.21 25.07
N ARG A 297 6.22 3.25 24.30
CA ARG A 297 7.46 2.51 24.58
C ARG A 297 7.95 1.86 23.30
N ILE A 298 9.26 1.66 23.20
CA ILE A 298 9.89 1.00 22.07
C ILE A 298 11.00 0.07 22.56
N ASN A 299 10.98 -1.16 22.07
CA ASN A 299 12.09 -2.10 22.25
C ASN A 299 12.92 -2.15 20.97
N LEU A 300 14.06 -1.46 20.99
CA LEU A 300 14.98 -1.41 19.88
C LEU A 300 15.80 -2.70 19.79
N PRO A 301 15.89 -3.34 18.62
CA PRO A 301 16.75 -4.50 18.40
C PRO A 301 18.20 -4.06 18.12
N ILE A 302 18.77 -3.22 18.99
CA ILE A 302 20.15 -2.73 18.91
C ILE A 302 21.06 -3.51 19.85
#